data_AF-A0A1X6PKF7-F1
#
_entry.id   AF-A0A1X6PKF7-F1
#
_cell.length_a   1.000
_cell.length_b   1.000
_cell.length_c   1.000
_cell.angle_alpha   90.00
_cell.angle_beta   90.00
_cell.angle_gamma   90.00
#
_symmetry.space_group_name_H-M   'P 1'
#
loop_
_entity.id
_entity.type
_entity.pdbx_description
1 polymer ?
#
loop_
_entity_poly.entity_id
_entity_poly.type
_entity_poly.pdbx_seq_one_letter_code
_entity_poly.pdbx_strand_id
1 'polypeptide(L)'
;MKCSICHYVSPPDGPAHNARTCPLKQTQCRRSLREDHPFFEAGQCVSAGCVHKQKCNTCGITGHLYGTQALTTNRWKFNNKGRLVRKQTTQPLCKNDFVCTLMTEESIRSMVDNSLNVSTAAAHDAHQRRVATSRLRANTNAECLDIDETVRIMEELGSEAAVLQKENKVGFKTLYKNAHLGAVAAGHLAASAVESSMDDATPPPRTETTRWTI
;
A
#
# COMPACT_ATOMS: atom_id res chain seq x y z
N MET A 1 0.57 -0.12 -19.50
CA MET A 1 1.89 0.57 -19.45
C MET A 1 3.00 -0.48 -19.56
N LYS A 2 4.06 -0.24 -20.36
CA LYS A 2 5.20 -1.16 -20.49
C LYS A 2 6.42 -0.59 -19.77
N CYS A 3 7.07 -1.39 -18.92
CA CYS A 3 8.31 -1.02 -18.26
C CYS A 3 9.45 -0.90 -19.30
N SER A 4 10.19 0.20 -19.30
CA SER A 4 11.31 0.40 -20.25
C SER A 4 12.62 -0.26 -19.82
N ILE A 5 12.61 -1.07 -18.76
CA ILE A 5 13.79 -1.79 -18.24
C ILE A 5 13.62 -3.30 -18.44
N CYS A 6 12.66 -3.90 -17.75
CA CYS A 6 12.40 -5.34 -17.84
C CYS A 6 11.28 -5.70 -18.84
N HIS A 7 10.71 -4.72 -19.53
CA HIS A 7 9.64 -4.92 -20.51
C HIS A 7 8.32 -5.51 -19.99
N TYR A 8 8.14 -5.63 -18.67
CA TYR A 8 6.87 -5.98 -18.04
C TYR A 8 5.72 -5.13 -18.56
N VAL A 9 4.62 -5.77 -18.96
CA VAL A 9 3.39 -5.10 -19.36
C VAL A 9 2.41 -5.20 -18.22
N SER A 10 2.07 -4.06 -17.63
CA SER A 10 1.10 -4.01 -16.54
C SER A 10 -0.28 -4.42 -17.05
N PRO A 11 -0.96 -5.39 -16.40
CA PRO A 11 -2.32 -5.74 -16.78
C PRO A 11 -3.28 -4.61 -16.40
N PRO A 12 -4.46 -4.50 -17.04
CA PRO A 12 -5.41 -3.40 -16.83
C PRO A 12 -5.74 -3.17 -15.36
N ASP A 13 -5.92 -4.26 -14.61
CA ASP A 13 -6.29 -4.22 -13.20
C ASP A 13 -5.11 -4.52 -12.26
N GLY A 14 -3.87 -4.66 -12.74
CA GLY A 14 -2.73 -4.98 -11.88
C GLY A 14 -2.00 -3.76 -11.33
N PRO A 15 -1.11 -3.95 -10.34
CA PRO A 15 -0.12 -2.96 -9.97
C PRO A 15 0.72 -2.66 -11.20
N ALA A 16 0.58 -1.41 -11.67
CA ALA A 16 1.41 -0.91 -12.73
C ALA A 16 2.79 -0.59 -12.17
N HIS A 17 3.83 -1.02 -12.88
CA HIS A 17 5.18 -0.54 -12.60
C HIS A 17 5.80 0.00 -13.88
N ASN A 18 6.63 1.04 -13.70
CA ASN A 18 7.38 1.67 -14.77
C ASN A 18 8.87 1.64 -14.41
N ALA A 19 9.72 2.23 -15.24
CA ALA A 19 11.16 2.23 -15.02
C ALA A 19 11.60 2.78 -13.64
N ARG A 20 10.80 3.64 -12.99
CA ARG A 20 11.08 4.20 -11.66
C ARG A 20 10.72 3.26 -10.52
N THR A 21 9.86 2.28 -10.77
CA THR A 21 9.40 1.30 -9.76
C THR A 21 9.86 -0.11 -10.06
N CYS A 22 10.50 -0.34 -11.22
CA CYS A 22 11.13 -1.61 -11.57
C CYS A 22 12.18 -2.03 -10.53
N PRO A 23 12.27 -3.34 -10.17
CA PRO A 23 13.32 -3.84 -9.30
C PRO A 23 14.74 -3.52 -9.80
N LEU A 24 14.92 -3.48 -11.12
CA LEU A 24 16.20 -3.14 -11.76
C LEU A 24 16.42 -1.63 -11.94
N LYS A 25 15.64 -0.76 -11.28
CA LYS A 25 15.71 0.70 -11.47
C LYS A 25 17.03 1.36 -11.06
N GLN A 26 17.86 0.67 -10.28
CA GLN A 26 19.07 1.26 -9.72
C GLN A 26 20.05 1.65 -10.83
N THR A 27 20.54 2.89 -10.78
CA THR A 27 21.44 3.47 -11.78
C THR A 27 22.71 3.98 -11.13
N GLN A 28 23.77 4.04 -11.92
CA GLN A 28 25.04 4.62 -11.53
C GLN A 28 24.86 6.08 -11.06
N CYS A 29 25.63 6.48 -10.06
CA CYS A 29 25.63 7.85 -9.59
C CYS A 29 26.30 8.78 -10.61
N ARG A 30 25.59 9.84 -11.03
CA ARG A 30 26.14 10.82 -11.98
C ARG A 30 27.36 11.57 -11.46
N ARG A 31 27.40 11.81 -10.15
CA ARG A 31 28.49 12.52 -9.45
C ARG A 31 29.73 11.64 -9.24
N SER A 32 29.64 10.33 -9.49
CA SER A 32 30.79 9.42 -9.48
C SER A 32 31.25 9.07 -10.90
N LEU A 33 30.66 9.68 -11.93
CA LEU A 33 31.15 9.53 -13.31
C LEU A 33 32.40 10.38 -13.49
N ARG A 34 33.20 10.03 -14.51
CA ARG A 34 34.32 10.87 -14.95
C ARG A 34 33.79 12.17 -15.56
N GLU A 35 34.57 13.24 -15.49
CA GLU A 35 34.16 14.58 -15.96
C GLU A 35 33.89 14.64 -17.47
N ASP A 36 34.59 13.81 -18.25
CA ASP A 36 34.41 13.66 -19.69
C ASP A 36 33.15 12.87 -20.06
N HIS A 37 32.45 12.29 -19.08
CA HIS A 37 31.26 11.48 -19.34
C HIS A 37 30.04 12.34 -19.70
N PRO A 38 29.26 12.02 -20.75
CA PRO A 38 28.14 12.86 -21.23
C PRO A 38 27.04 13.17 -20.21
N PHE A 39 26.91 12.34 -19.18
CA PHE A 39 25.91 12.48 -18.11
C PHE A 39 26.52 12.82 -16.75
N PHE A 40 27.80 13.19 -16.70
CA PHE A 40 28.45 13.69 -15.50
C PHE A 40 27.64 14.80 -14.84
N GLU A 41 27.73 14.87 -13.52
CA GLU A 41 27.13 15.93 -12.74
C GLU A 41 28.16 16.39 -11.72
N ALA A 42 28.56 17.66 -11.82
CA ALA A 42 29.57 18.24 -10.95
C ALA A 42 29.11 18.26 -9.48
N GLY A 43 30.08 18.22 -8.57
CA GLY A 43 29.88 18.30 -7.13
C GLY A 43 29.82 16.94 -6.42
N GLN A 44 29.92 16.98 -5.09
CA GLN A 44 29.95 15.77 -4.26
C GLN A 44 28.55 15.16 -4.08
N CYS A 45 28.48 13.82 -4.09
CA CYS A 45 27.23 13.14 -3.80
C CYS A 45 26.94 13.11 -2.29
N VAL A 46 25.92 13.86 -1.86
CA VAL A 46 25.49 13.95 -0.46
C VAL A 46 24.59 12.78 -0.01
N SER A 47 24.07 11.96 -0.93
CA SER A 47 23.18 10.86 -0.57
C SER A 47 23.93 9.74 0.17
N ALA A 48 23.55 9.49 1.42
CA ALA A 48 24.18 8.48 2.28
C ALA A 48 24.03 7.05 1.71
N GLY A 49 22.82 6.71 1.22
CA GLY A 49 22.52 5.40 0.64
C GLY A 49 22.82 5.28 -0.86
N CYS A 50 23.61 6.18 -1.44
CA CYS A 50 23.84 6.15 -2.88
C CYS A 50 24.71 4.95 -3.30
N VAL A 51 24.39 4.37 -4.45
CA VAL A 51 25.03 3.15 -4.96
C VAL A 51 26.54 3.27 -5.17
N HIS A 52 27.06 4.48 -5.37
CA HIS A 52 28.51 4.71 -5.52
C HIS A 52 29.30 4.49 -4.21
N LYS A 53 28.62 4.40 -3.07
CA LYS A 53 29.21 4.06 -1.78
C LYS A 53 29.12 2.56 -1.46
N GLN A 54 28.40 1.80 -2.29
CA GLN A 54 28.20 0.37 -2.11
C GLN A 54 29.34 -0.42 -2.73
N LYS A 55 29.68 -1.56 -2.13
CA LYS A 55 30.64 -2.53 -2.65
C LYS A 55 29.89 -3.62 -3.40
N CYS A 56 30.33 -3.93 -4.61
CA CYS A 56 29.75 -5.03 -5.37
C CYS A 56 30.21 -6.37 -4.77
N ASN A 57 29.27 -7.22 -4.39
CA ASN A 57 29.57 -8.53 -3.81
C ASN A 57 30.16 -9.52 -4.82
N THR A 58 30.05 -9.25 -6.11
CA THR A 58 30.52 -10.15 -7.17
C THR A 58 31.93 -9.80 -7.64
N CYS A 59 32.19 -8.54 -7.99
CA CYS A 59 33.53 -8.12 -8.45
C CYS A 59 34.40 -7.48 -7.36
N GLY A 60 33.84 -7.22 -6.17
CA GLY A 60 34.56 -6.63 -5.04
C GLY A 60 34.84 -5.13 -5.14
N ILE A 61 34.46 -4.47 -6.24
CA ILE A 61 34.75 -3.04 -6.47
C ILE A 61 33.66 -2.16 -5.84
N THR A 62 34.08 -1.08 -5.16
CA THR A 62 33.18 -0.03 -4.65
C THR A 62 32.76 0.92 -5.77
N GLY A 63 31.51 1.35 -5.77
CA GLY A 63 30.96 2.26 -6.79
C GLY A 63 29.66 1.76 -7.42
N HIS A 64 29.31 0.50 -7.18
CA HIS A 64 28.11 -0.11 -7.72
C HIS A 64 27.67 -1.35 -6.93
N LEU A 65 26.41 -1.72 -7.06
CA LEU A 65 25.89 -3.08 -6.81
C LEU A 65 25.87 -3.88 -8.12
N TYR A 66 25.78 -5.21 -8.05
CA TYR A 66 25.82 -6.10 -9.21
C TYR A 66 24.88 -5.65 -10.35
N GLY A 67 23.59 -5.46 -10.07
CA GLY A 67 22.59 -5.01 -11.07
C GLY A 67 22.53 -3.50 -11.34
N THR A 68 23.55 -2.73 -10.97
CA THR A 68 23.54 -1.27 -11.19
C THR A 68 23.67 -0.96 -12.67
N GLN A 69 22.69 -0.24 -13.20
CA GLN A 69 22.70 0.12 -14.61
C GLN A 69 23.67 1.25 -14.92
N ALA A 70 24.46 1.07 -15.98
CA ALA A 70 25.33 2.08 -16.53
C ALA A 70 24.51 3.17 -17.23
N LEU A 71 24.98 4.41 -17.11
CA LEU A 71 24.37 5.56 -17.80
C LEU A 71 24.92 5.65 -19.23
N THR A 72 24.66 4.65 -20.07
CA THR A 72 25.13 4.66 -21.47
C THR A 72 24.31 5.61 -22.33
N THR A 73 24.95 6.27 -23.30
CA THR A 73 24.25 7.13 -24.28
C THR A 73 23.29 6.35 -25.17
N ASN A 74 23.45 5.03 -25.29
CA ASN A 74 22.52 4.15 -26.00
C ASN A 74 21.15 4.03 -25.30
N ARG A 75 21.12 4.05 -23.97
CA ARG A 75 19.88 3.89 -23.19
C ARG A 75 19.39 5.15 -22.51
N TRP A 76 20.21 6.19 -22.44
CA TRP A 76 19.91 7.41 -21.70
C TRP A 76 20.04 8.65 -22.58
N LYS A 77 19.27 9.68 -22.25
CA LYS A 77 19.34 11.01 -22.86
C LYS A 77 18.85 12.06 -21.89
N PHE A 78 19.24 13.30 -22.09
CA PHE A 78 18.49 14.42 -21.53
C PHE A 78 17.21 14.64 -22.34
N ASN A 79 16.12 14.97 -21.65
CA ASN A 79 14.92 15.50 -22.30
C ASN A 79 15.03 17.02 -22.50
N ASN A 80 14.03 17.61 -23.17
CA ASN A 80 13.98 19.06 -23.43
C ASN A 80 13.94 19.93 -22.17
N LYS A 81 13.72 19.32 -20.99
CA LYS A 81 13.74 19.98 -19.68
C LYS A 81 15.06 19.77 -18.93
N GLY A 82 16.11 19.30 -19.61
CA GLY A 82 17.42 18.99 -19.02
C GLY A 82 17.42 17.83 -18.03
N ARG A 83 16.35 17.03 -17.94
CA ARG A 83 16.28 15.88 -17.03
C ARG A 83 16.81 14.63 -17.72
N LEU A 84 17.68 13.89 -17.03
CA LEU A 84 18.16 12.60 -17.50
C LEU A 84 17.01 11.59 -17.49
N VAL A 85 16.72 11.01 -18.65
CA VAL A 85 15.64 10.04 -18.86
C VAL A 85 16.14 8.87 -19.68
N ARG A 86 15.45 7.74 -19.58
CA ARG A 86 15.69 6.59 -20.45
C ARG A 86 15.14 6.85 -21.83
N LYS A 87 15.86 6.39 -22.85
CA LYS A 87 15.38 6.24 -24.22
C LYS A 87 14.35 5.12 -24.26
N GLN A 88 13.31 5.30 -25.08
CA GLN A 88 12.44 4.17 -25.42
C GLN A 88 13.22 3.27 -26.37
N THR A 89 13.38 2.01 -25.97
CA THR A 89 14.08 1.00 -26.76
C THR A 89 13.37 -0.34 -26.56
N THR A 90 13.41 -1.17 -27.60
CA THR A 90 13.00 -2.57 -27.56
C THR A 90 14.20 -3.51 -27.37
N GLN A 91 15.42 -2.96 -27.37
CA GLN A 91 16.65 -3.73 -27.23
C GLN A 91 16.70 -4.39 -25.83
N PRO A 92 16.87 -5.72 -25.76
CA PRO A 92 17.10 -6.42 -24.48
C PRO A 92 18.33 -5.86 -23.77
N LEU A 93 18.34 -5.91 -22.43
CA LEU A 93 19.54 -5.55 -21.65
C LEU A 93 20.70 -6.47 -22.02
N CYS A 94 21.90 -5.90 -22.12
CA CYS A 94 23.16 -6.61 -22.34
C CYS A 94 24.24 -6.13 -21.36
N LYS A 95 25.42 -6.74 -21.40
CA LYS A 95 26.53 -6.45 -20.47
C LYS A 95 26.89 -4.96 -20.39
N ASN A 96 26.87 -4.26 -21.52
CA ASN A 96 27.20 -2.83 -21.59
C ASN A 96 26.22 -1.93 -20.84
N ASP A 97 25.04 -2.45 -20.47
CA ASP A 97 24.03 -1.71 -19.72
C ASP A 97 24.24 -1.75 -18.21
N PHE A 98 25.27 -2.46 -17.74
CA PHE A 98 25.60 -2.62 -16.33
C PHE A 98 27.01 -2.11 -16.05
N VAL A 99 27.22 -1.62 -14.83
CA VAL A 99 28.55 -1.14 -14.38
C VAL A 99 29.47 -2.31 -14.04
N CYS A 100 28.92 -3.41 -13.53
CA CYS A 100 29.72 -4.58 -13.15
C CYS A 100 30.24 -5.29 -14.39
N THR A 101 31.56 -5.40 -14.52
CA THR A 101 32.23 -6.06 -15.65
C THR A 101 32.10 -7.59 -15.61
N LEU A 102 31.74 -8.17 -14.46
CA LEU A 102 31.48 -9.60 -14.28
C LEU A 102 30.02 -9.99 -14.58
N MET A 103 29.28 -9.13 -15.28
CA MET A 103 27.93 -9.45 -15.72
C MET A 103 27.97 -10.46 -16.86
N THR A 104 27.12 -11.50 -16.79
CA THR A 104 26.98 -12.49 -17.86
C THR A 104 25.61 -12.36 -18.52
N GLU A 105 25.45 -12.89 -19.73
CA GLU A 105 24.15 -12.83 -20.41
C GLU A 105 23.09 -13.64 -19.63
N GLU A 106 23.51 -14.74 -19.01
CA GLU A 106 22.68 -15.61 -18.19
C GLU A 106 22.21 -14.89 -16.92
N SER A 107 23.11 -14.17 -16.25
CA SER A 107 22.74 -13.43 -15.04
C SER A 107 21.81 -12.25 -15.35
N ILE A 108 22.00 -11.59 -16.49
CA ILE A 108 21.08 -10.54 -16.97
C ILE A 108 19.70 -11.12 -17.25
N ARG A 109 19.63 -12.22 -18.00
CA ARG A 109 18.38 -12.91 -18.30
C ARG A 109 17.66 -13.30 -17.01
N SER A 110 18.37 -13.93 -16.08
CA SER A 110 17.83 -14.32 -14.78
C SER A 110 17.30 -13.12 -13.99
N MET A 111 18.03 -12.00 -13.95
CA MET A 111 17.56 -10.77 -13.27
C MET A 111 16.28 -10.20 -13.90
N VAL A 112 16.19 -10.22 -15.23
CA VAL A 112 14.99 -9.76 -15.95
C VAL A 112 13.82 -10.69 -15.67
N ASP A 113 14.01 -12.01 -15.77
CA ASP A 113 12.98 -13.02 -15.52
C ASP A 113 12.49 -12.95 -14.07
N ASN A 114 13.39 -12.83 -13.11
CA ASN A 114 13.03 -12.65 -11.70
C ASN A 114 12.22 -11.37 -11.48
N SER A 115 12.60 -10.27 -12.15
CA SER A 115 11.85 -9.01 -12.06
C SER A 115 10.45 -9.12 -12.68
N LEU A 116 10.32 -9.87 -13.78
CA LEU A 116 9.04 -10.17 -14.40
C LEU A 116 8.18 -11.03 -13.46
N ASN A 117 8.73 -12.12 -12.92
CA ASN A 117 8.04 -13.04 -12.01
C ASN A 117 7.54 -12.33 -10.76
N VAL A 118 8.37 -11.52 -10.11
CA VAL A 118 7.96 -10.71 -8.94
C VAL A 118 6.83 -9.75 -9.29
N SER A 119 6.90 -9.10 -10.46
CA SER A 119 5.86 -8.17 -10.92
C SER A 119 4.55 -8.88 -11.23
N THR A 120 4.63 -10.05 -11.86
CA THR A 120 3.47 -10.90 -12.17
C THR A 120 2.81 -11.44 -10.90
N ALA A 121 3.60 -11.95 -9.94
CA ALA A 121 3.11 -12.42 -8.66
C ALA A 121 2.40 -11.30 -7.88
N ALA A 122 3.02 -10.12 -7.79
CA ALA A 122 2.38 -8.96 -7.16
C ALA A 122 1.06 -8.57 -7.83
N ALA A 123 0.96 -8.74 -9.15
CA ALA A 123 -0.27 -8.48 -9.88
C ALA A 123 -1.36 -9.51 -9.63
N HIS A 124 -0.99 -10.78 -9.55
CA HIS A 124 -1.89 -11.85 -9.18
C HIS A 124 -2.43 -11.65 -7.75
N ASP A 125 -1.56 -11.36 -6.77
CA ASP A 125 -1.97 -11.13 -5.38
C ASP A 125 -2.90 -9.92 -5.24
N ALA A 126 -2.63 -8.84 -5.99
CA ALA A 126 -3.51 -7.67 -6.02
C ALA A 126 -4.89 -8.01 -6.60
N HIS A 127 -4.93 -8.83 -7.65
CA HIS A 127 -6.18 -9.31 -8.23
C HIS A 127 -6.95 -10.20 -7.25
N GLN A 128 -6.28 -11.17 -6.63
CA GLN A 128 -6.89 -12.06 -5.62
C GLN A 128 -7.47 -11.27 -4.45
N ARG A 129 -6.74 -10.27 -3.93
CA ARG A 129 -7.25 -9.41 -2.85
C ARG A 129 -8.54 -8.69 -3.26
N ARG A 130 -8.61 -8.15 -4.48
CA ARG A 130 -9.83 -7.48 -4.96
C ARG A 130 -10.99 -8.45 -5.14
N VAL A 131 -10.75 -9.62 -5.71
CA VAL A 131 -11.78 -10.66 -5.85
C VAL A 131 -12.30 -11.06 -4.46
N ALA A 132 -11.40 -11.27 -3.49
CA ALA A 132 -11.78 -11.56 -2.12
C ALA A 132 -12.60 -10.42 -1.49
N THR A 133 -12.17 -9.16 -1.62
CA THR A 133 -12.94 -8.00 -1.13
C THR A 133 -14.30 -7.88 -1.81
N SER A 134 -14.38 -8.12 -3.12
CA SER A 134 -15.65 -8.08 -3.85
C SER A 134 -16.59 -9.19 -3.40
N ARG A 135 -16.08 -10.41 -3.19
CA ARG A 135 -16.85 -11.53 -2.64
C ARG A 135 -17.34 -11.22 -1.23
N LEU A 136 -16.49 -10.66 -0.38
CA LEU A 136 -16.89 -10.22 0.96
C LEU A 136 -18.01 -9.19 0.90
N ARG A 137 -17.89 -8.15 0.07
CA ARG A 137 -18.94 -7.14 -0.12
C ARG A 137 -20.24 -7.73 -0.64
N ALA A 138 -20.15 -8.63 -1.63
CA ALA A 138 -21.31 -9.31 -2.20
C ALA A 138 -22.02 -10.17 -1.14
N ASN A 139 -21.27 -10.91 -0.32
CA ASN A 139 -21.83 -11.70 0.77
C ASN A 139 -22.50 -10.82 1.82
N THR A 140 -21.85 -9.75 2.28
CA THR A 140 -22.46 -8.78 3.22
C THR A 140 -23.76 -8.20 2.67
N ASN A 141 -23.81 -7.89 1.38
CA ASN A 141 -25.00 -7.35 0.73
C ASN A 141 -26.10 -8.41 0.51
N ALA A 142 -25.74 -9.62 0.10
CA ALA A 142 -26.68 -10.71 -0.16
C ALA A 142 -27.37 -11.21 1.12
N GLU A 143 -26.60 -11.31 2.20
CA GLU A 143 -27.09 -11.71 3.52
C GLU A 143 -27.75 -10.55 4.27
N CYS A 144 -27.84 -9.34 3.67
CA CYS A 144 -28.35 -8.12 4.31
C CYS A 144 -27.81 -7.96 5.75
N LEU A 145 -26.50 -8.23 5.95
CA LEU A 145 -25.87 -8.14 7.27
C LEU A 145 -25.77 -6.67 7.67
N ASP A 146 -26.90 -6.10 8.08
CA ASP A 146 -26.96 -4.83 8.77
C ASP A 146 -26.43 -4.97 10.19
N ILE A 147 -26.37 -3.87 10.94
CA ILE A 147 -25.85 -3.88 12.30
C ILE A 147 -26.72 -4.73 13.24
N ASP A 148 -28.02 -4.85 12.98
CA ASP A 148 -28.95 -5.61 13.81
C ASP A 148 -28.74 -7.12 13.57
N GLU A 149 -28.57 -7.51 12.32
CA GLU A 149 -28.21 -8.87 11.90
C GLU A 149 -26.81 -9.27 12.39
N THR A 150 -25.83 -8.38 12.29
CA THR A 150 -24.47 -8.61 12.81
C THR A 150 -24.51 -8.82 14.32
N VAL A 151 -25.27 -8.00 15.05
CA VAL A 151 -25.45 -8.16 16.49
C VAL A 151 -26.13 -9.49 16.80
N ARG A 152 -27.17 -9.89 16.04
CA ARG A 152 -27.84 -11.19 16.23
C ARG A 152 -26.89 -12.38 16.02
N ILE A 153 -26.10 -12.38 14.94
CA ILE A 153 -25.13 -13.45 14.66
C ILE A 153 -24.07 -13.51 15.76
N MET A 154 -23.59 -12.37 16.26
CA MET A 154 -22.62 -12.35 17.35
C MET A 154 -23.22 -12.90 18.66
N GLU A 155 -24.51 -12.65 18.93
CA GLU A 155 -25.25 -13.24 20.06
C GLU A 155 -25.43 -14.75 19.88
N GLU A 156 -25.82 -15.20 18.70
CA GLU A 156 -25.99 -16.64 18.37
C GLU A 156 -24.67 -17.42 18.50
N LEU A 157 -23.54 -16.79 18.17
CA LEU A 157 -22.21 -17.38 18.33
C LEU A 157 -21.65 -17.29 19.75
N GLY A 158 -22.40 -16.72 20.71
CA GLY A 158 -21.96 -16.57 22.10
C GLY A 158 -20.77 -15.62 22.26
N SER A 159 -20.69 -14.56 21.47
CA SER A 159 -19.60 -13.57 21.54
C SER A 159 -19.69 -12.74 22.83
N GLU A 160 -18.56 -12.51 23.50
CA GLU A 160 -18.45 -11.62 24.68
C GLU A 160 -18.13 -10.16 24.30
N ALA A 161 -18.49 -9.74 23.09
CA ALA A 161 -18.12 -8.41 22.59
C ALA A 161 -18.85 -7.29 23.36
N ALA A 162 -18.14 -6.19 23.63
CA ALA A 162 -18.69 -5.05 24.38
C ALA A 162 -19.95 -4.44 23.75
N VAL A 163 -20.12 -4.56 22.42
CA VAL A 163 -21.31 -4.11 21.68
C VAL A 163 -22.59 -4.88 22.04
N LEU A 164 -22.46 -6.08 22.61
CA LEU A 164 -23.57 -6.92 23.04
C LEU A 164 -24.01 -6.67 24.49
N GLN A 165 -23.18 -5.97 25.27
CA GLN A 165 -23.56 -5.55 26.62
C GLN A 165 -24.75 -4.58 26.53
N LYS A 166 -25.74 -4.78 27.40
CA LYS A 166 -27.03 -4.07 27.35
C LYS A 166 -26.82 -2.55 27.37
N GLU A 167 -25.85 -2.09 28.16
CA GLU A 167 -25.50 -0.69 28.39
C GLU A 167 -24.90 -0.03 27.14
N ASN A 168 -24.19 -0.81 26.32
CA ASN A 168 -23.46 -0.31 25.16
C ASN A 168 -24.25 -0.46 23.85
N LYS A 169 -25.17 -1.44 23.78
CA LYS A 169 -25.89 -1.82 22.57
C LYS A 169 -26.66 -0.65 21.93
N VAL A 170 -27.31 0.19 22.75
CA VAL A 170 -28.05 1.38 22.29
C VAL A 170 -27.11 2.44 21.69
N GLY A 171 -26.00 2.73 22.39
CA GLY A 171 -25.00 3.69 21.93
C GLY A 171 -24.36 3.27 20.61
N PHE A 172 -23.94 2.01 20.50
CA PHE A 172 -23.34 1.48 19.27
C PHE A 172 -24.30 1.48 18.08
N LYS A 173 -25.56 1.05 18.26
CA LYS A 173 -26.56 1.12 17.17
C LYS A 173 -26.82 2.54 16.72
N THR A 174 -26.88 3.49 17.66
CA THR A 174 -27.12 4.91 17.37
C THR A 174 -25.92 5.55 16.67
N LEU A 175 -24.69 5.24 17.09
CA LEU A 175 -23.46 5.64 16.40
C LEU A 175 -23.48 5.18 14.95
N TYR A 176 -23.78 3.91 14.72
CA TYR A 176 -23.77 3.33 13.37
C TYR A 176 -24.81 3.97 12.46
N LYS A 177 -26.06 4.10 12.91
CA LYS A 177 -27.15 4.74 12.14
C LYS A 177 -26.82 6.17 11.73
N ASN A 178 -26.08 6.89 12.57
CA ASN A 178 -25.72 8.30 12.35
C ASN A 178 -24.29 8.49 11.82
N ALA A 179 -23.57 7.42 11.46
CA ALA A 179 -22.17 7.50 11.05
C ALA A 179 -21.93 8.45 9.85
N HIS A 180 -22.93 8.62 8.99
CA HIS A 180 -22.92 9.54 7.85
C HIS A 180 -22.82 11.03 8.24
N LEU A 181 -23.13 11.38 9.49
CA LEU A 181 -23.04 12.75 10.02
C LEU A 181 -21.63 13.11 10.51
N GLY A 182 -20.69 12.17 10.49
CA GLY A 182 -19.34 12.33 11.03
C GLY A 182 -19.26 12.07 12.54
N ALA A 183 -18.03 11.84 13.02
CA ALA A 183 -17.78 11.28 14.35
C ALA A 183 -18.34 12.11 15.52
N VAL A 184 -18.22 13.44 15.45
CA VAL A 184 -18.66 14.34 16.54
C VAL A 184 -20.19 14.36 16.65
N ALA A 185 -20.89 14.58 15.54
CA ALA A 185 -22.35 14.62 15.53
C ALA A 185 -22.98 13.25 15.87
N ALA A 186 -22.44 12.17 15.28
CA ALA A 186 -22.87 10.81 15.62
C ALA A 186 -22.61 10.48 17.09
N GLY A 187 -21.47 10.90 17.63
CA GLY A 187 -21.09 10.73 19.03
C GLY A 187 -22.06 11.42 19.99
N HIS A 188 -22.42 12.67 19.71
CA HIS A 188 -23.42 13.38 20.51
C HIS A 188 -24.79 12.71 20.50
N LEU A 189 -25.26 12.28 19.33
CA LEU A 189 -26.55 11.58 19.21
C LEU A 189 -26.54 10.24 19.95
N ALA A 190 -25.43 9.51 19.89
CA ALA A 190 -25.29 8.26 20.61
C ALA A 190 -25.20 8.43 22.12
N ALA A 191 -24.46 9.41 22.61
CA ALA A 191 -24.41 9.74 24.04
C ALA A 191 -25.80 10.10 24.56
N SER A 192 -26.52 10.98 23.83
CA SER A 192 -27.89 11.38 24.18
C SER A 192 -28.85 10.19 24.22
N ALA A 193 -28.71 9.25 23.27
CA ALA A 193 -29.53 8.04 23.23
C ALA A 193 -29.23 7.06 24.38
N VAL A 194 -27.96 6.95 24.80
CA VAL A 194 -27.58 6.15 25.97
C VAL A 194 -28.15 6.76 27.24
N GLU A 195 -27.96 8.07 27.44
CA GLU A 195 -28.48 8.80 28.61
C GLU A 195 -30.00 8.65 28.74
N SER A 196 -30.72 8.86 27.64
CA SER A 196 -32.19 8.71 27.60
C SER A 196 -32.65 7.27 27.92
N SER A 197 -31.86 6.26 27.54
CA SER A 197 -32.20 4.86 27.82
C SER A 197 -32.01 4.45 29.28
N MET A 198 -31.23 5.22 30.05
CA MET A 198 -31.00 4.98 31.48
C MET A 198 -32.13 5.59 32.34
N ASP A 199 -32.69 6.73 31.92
CA ASP A 199 -33.77 7.40 32.64
C ASP A 199 -35.07 6.55 32.67
N ASP A 200 -35.35 5.80 31.62
CA ASP A 200 -36.54 4.93 31.49
C ASP A 200 -36.46 3.67 32.40
N ALA A 201 -35.29 3.38 32.99
CA ALA A 201 -35.09 2.27 33.92
C ALA A 201 -35.31 2.65 35.41
N THR A 202 -35.66 3.90 35.71
CA THR A 202 -35.83 4.38 37.10
C THR A 202 -37.29 4.18 37.56
N PRO A 203 -37.57 3.36 38.60
CA PRO A 203 -38.93 3.17 39.09
C PRO A 203 -39.47 4.46 39.74
N PRO A 204 -40.77 4.78 39.59
CA PRO A 204 -41.33 6.02 40.13
C PRO A 204 -41.25 6.05 41.66
N PRO A 205 -41.11 7.25 42.27
CA PRO A 205 -40.96 7.37 43.70
C PRO A 205 -42.22 6.86 44.42
N ARG A 206 -42.03 6.01 45.44
CA ARG A 206 -43.12 5.54 46.30
C ARG A 206 -43.72 6.73 47.05
N THR A 207 -44.99 7.02 46.81
CA THR A 207 -45.76 7.98 47.58
C THR A 207 -46.10 7.39 48.96
N GLU A 208 -45.46 7.89 50.02
CA GLU A 208 -45.87 7.64 51.41
C GLU A 208 -47.25 8.24 51.66
N THR A 209 -48.23 7.38 51.93
CA THR A 209 -49.58 7.81 52.34
C THR A 209 -49.63 7.88 53.86
N THR A 210 -49.59 9.09 54.42
CA THR A 210 -49.81 9.31 55.86
C THR A 210 -51.29 9.08 56.18
N ARG A 211 -51.62 7.98 56.85
CA ARG A 211 -52.97 7.68 57.35
C ARG A 211 -53.12 8.27 58.76
N TRP A 212 -53.91 9.33 58.89
CA TRP A 212 -54.52 9.73 60.17
C TRP A 212 -55.92 9.12 60.25
N THR A 213 -56.23 8.42 61.34
CA THR A 213 -57.61 8.13 61.74
C THR A 213 -57.75 8.38 63.22
N ILE A 214 -58.84 9.08 63.55
CA ILE A 214 -59.32 9.53 64.86
C ILE A 214 -59.81 8.33 65.67
#